data_AF-A0A2A5G6H1-F1
#
_entry.id   AF-A0A2A5G6H1-F1
#
_cell.length_a   1.000
_cell.length_b   1.000
_cell.length_c   1.000
_cell.angle_alpha   90.00
_cell.angle_beta   90.00
_cell.angle_gamma   90.00
#
_symmetry.space_group_name_H-M   'P 1'
#
loop_
_entity.id
_entity.type
_entity.pdbx_description
1 polymer ?
#
loop_
_entity_poly.entity_id
_entity_poly.type
_entity_poly.pdbx_seq_one_letter_code
_entity_poly.pdbx_strand_id
1 'polypeptide(L)'
;MDQKLEIELLREALTIDDLTGLYTRRAYDFADNLPVHVSIDHVGLHDINEKYGRGIGDWILCRTADVISQHNSHVYRMFSDRYVFQVLSFDAAQMTVNKIKQDLSDVNDELKTDENEHYIVSGIQLYYGIGHSLNAAYESSNRDKQAWKMQSKK
;
A
#
# COMPACT_ATOMS: atom_id res chain seq x y z
N MET A 1 -23.16 -29.55 0.86
CA MET A 1 -21.85 -29.01 1.27
C MET A 1 -21.91 -28.81 2.78
N ASP A 2 -20.89 -29.24 3.53
CA ASP A 2 -20.86 -29.05 4.99
C ASP A 2 -20.82 -27.54 5.28
N GLN A 3 -21.76 -27.05 6.10
CA GLN A 3 -21.82 -25.63 6.51
C GLN A 3 -20.50 -25.15 7.11
N LYS A 4 -19.74 -26.04 7.76
CA LYS A 4 -18.44 -25.71 8.32
C LYS A 4 -17.42 -25.39 7.23
N LEU A 5 -17.40 -26.18 6.16
CA LEU A 5 -16.52 -25.98 5.00
C LEU A 5 -16.89 -24.70 4.24
N GLU A 6 -18.18 -24.40 4.10
CA GLU A 6 -18.65 -23.17 3.46
C GLU A 6 -18.23 -21.91 4.22
N ILE A 7 -18.32 -21.93 5.57
CA ILE A 7 -17.87 -20.82 6.41
C ILE A 7 -16.36 -20.65 6.33
N GLU A 8 -15.60 -21.73 6.24
CA GLU A 8 -14.14 -21.70 6.15
C GLU A 8 -13.69 -21.12 4.80
N LEU A 9 -14.31 -21.54 3.69
CA LEU A 9 -14.09 -20.98 2.36
C LEU A 9 -14.46 -19.49 2.29
N LEU A 10 -15.58 -19.08 2.92
CA LEU A 10 -15.96 -17.66 2.99
C LEU A 10 -14.97 -16.85 3.83
N ARG A 11 -14.37 -17.44 4.87
CA ARG A 11 -13.35 -16.78 5.69
C ARG A 11 -12.05 -16.60 4.91
N GLU A 12 -11.65 -17.60 4.14
CA GLU A 12 -10.49 -17.54 3.24
C GLU A 12 -10.72 -16.51 2.12
N ALA A 13 -11.92 -16.45 1.53
CA ALA A 13 -12.24 -15.46 0.50
C ALA A 13 -12.11 -14.02 1.01
N LEU A 14 -12.35 -13.77 2.30
CA LEU A 14 -12.18 -12.45 2.92
C LEU A 14 -10.71 -12.09 3.26
N THR A 15 -9.75 -12.93 2.89
CA THR A 15 -8.32 -12.68 3.12
C THR A 15 -7.61 -11.99 1.97
N ILE A 16 -8.25 -11.87 0.80
CA ILE A 16 -7.69 -11.20 -0.38
C ILE A 16 -8.50 -9.93 -0.71
N ASP A 17 -7.80 -8.85 -1.04
CA ASP A 17 -8.39 -7.59 -1.48
C ASP A 17 -8.69 -7.65 -2.97
N ASP A 18 -9.96 -7.45 -3.36
CA ASP A 18 -10.42 -7.62 -4.74
C ASP A 18 -9.76 -6.64 -5.73
N LEU A 19 -9.35 -5.46 -5.26
CA LEU A 19 -8.76 -4.45 -6.14
C LEU A 19 -7.28 -4.75 -6.41
N THR A 20 -6.50 -5.02 -5.36
CA THR A 20 -5.04 -5.13 -5.49
C THR A 20 -4.52 -6.56 -5.50
N GLY A 21 -5.35 -7.55 -5.19
CA GLY A 21 -4.95 -8.95 -5.03
C GLY A 21 -4.07 -9.23 -3.80
N LEU A 22 -3.85 -8.22 -2.94
CA LEU A 22 -3.05 -8.35 -1.73
C LEU A 22 -3.85 -8.97 -0.59
N TYR A 23 -3.16 -9.35 0.48
CA TYR A 23 -3.83 -9.78 1.70
C TYR A 23 -4.62 -8.63 2.34
N THR A 24 -5.78 -8.92 2.92
CA THR A 24 -6.59 -7.91 3.63
C THR A 24 -6.08 -7.69 5.05
N ARG A 25 -6.64 -6.68 5.72
CA ARG A 25 -6.48 -6.50 7.17
C ARG A 25 -6.83 -7.77 7.96
N ARG A 26 -7.84 -8.52 7.53
CA ARG A 26 -8.26 -9.74 8.21
C ARG A 26 -7.16 -10.79 8.16
N ALA A 27 -6.52 -10.97 7.01
CA ALA A 27 -5.39 -11.88 6.85
C ALA A 27 -4.23 -11.50 7.77
N TYR A 28 -3.95 -10.20 7.90
CA TYR A 28 -2.93 -9.68 8.83
C TYR A 28 -3.21 -10.09 10.27
N ASP A 29 -4.47 -9.97 10.73
CA ASP A 29 -4.83 -10.28 12.12
C ASP A 29 -4.67 -11.77 12.49
N PHE A 30 -4.63 -12.66 11.49
CA PHE A 30 -4.39 -14.09 11.66
C PHE A 30 -2.94 -14.53 11.38
N ALA A 31 -2.08 -13.61 10.91
CA ALA A 31 -0.71 -13.94 10.54
C ALA A 31 0.21 -14.03 11.76
N ASP A 32 1.20 -14.93 11.67
CA ASP A 32 2.34 -14.91 12.58
C ASP A 32 3.24 -13.71 12.24
N ASN A 33 3.27 -12.74 13.14
CA ASN A 33 3.92 -11.46 12.88
C ASN A 33 5.44 -11.51 13.06
N LEU A 34 6.17 -10.94 12.10
CA LEU A 34 7.60 -10.66 12.21
C LEU A 34 7.87 -9.42 13.08
N PRO A 35 9.07 -9.27 13.67
CA PRO A 35 9.35 -8.26 14.68
C PRO A 35 9.39 -6.80 14.18
N VAL A 36 9.47 -6.59 12.86
CA VAL A 36 9.53 -5.25 12.26
C VAL A 36 8.43 -5.08 11.23
N HIS A 37 7.66 -4.03 11.39
CA HIS A 37 6.53 -3.66 10.55
C HIS A 37 6.87 -2.41 9.76
N VAL A 38 6.43 -2.38 8.50
CA VAL A 38 6.48 -1.21 7.64
C VAL A 38 5.07 -0.80 7.30
N SER A 39 4.75 0.48 7.46
CA SER A 39 3.48 1.09 7.04
C SER A 39 3.77 2.06 5.89
N ILE A 40 3.04 1.93 4.79
CA ILE A 40 3.13 2.78 3.60
C ILE A 40 1.75 3.43 3.35
N ASP A 41 1.73 4.71 3.01
CA ASP A 41 0.52 5.52 2.78
C ASP A 41 0.77 6.46 1.59
N HIS A 42 -0.24 6.73 0.76
CA HIS A 42 -0.06 7.50 -0.47
C HIS A 42 -0.03 9.01 -0.20
N VAL A 43 0.84 9.73 -0.92
CA VAL A 43 0.79 11.20 -0.93
C VAL A 43 -0.32 11.66 -1.88
N GLY A 44 -1.35 12.31 -1.34
CA GLY A 44 -2.33 13.06 -2.13
C GLY A 44 -3.35 12.22 -2.91
N LEU A 45 -3.56 10.94 -2.58
CA LEU A 45 -4.49 10.08 -3.33
C LEU A 45 -5.94 10.63 -3.35
N HIS A 46 -6.38 11.26 -2.26
CA HIS A 46 -7.69 11.91 -2.21
C HIS A 46 -7.81 13.02 -3.27
N ASP A 47 -6.83 13.93 -3.33
CA ASP A 47 -6.81 15.04 -4.28
C ASP A 47 -6.72 14.52 -5.73
N ILE A 48 -5.98 13.42 -5.96
CA ILE A 48 -5.93 12.74 -7.26
C ILE A 48 -7.31 12.21 -7.63
N ASN A 49 -8.00 11.53 -6.71
CA ASN A 49 -9.35 11.00 -6.96
C ASN A 49 -10.37 12.11 -7.25
N GLU A 50 -10.28 13.25 -6.57
CA GLU A 50 -11.16 14.39 -6.81
C GLU A 50 -10.88 15.03 -8.18
N LYS A 51 -9.62 15.09 -8.60
CA LYS A 51 -9.21 15.78 -9.81
C LYS A 51 -9.31 14.94 -11.08
N TYR A 52 -8.98 13.65 -10.99
CA TYR A 52 -8.79 12.76 -12.14
C TYR A 52 -9.71 11.53 -12.09
N GLY A 53 -10.56 11.43 -11.07
CA GLY A 53 -11.48 10.34 -10.89
C GLY A 53 -10.88 9.12 -10.19
N ARG A 54 -11.77 8.28 -9.67
CA ARG A 54 -11.41 7.09 -8.88
C ARG A 54 -10.66 6.02 -9.68
N GLY A 55 -10.90 5.93 -10.99
CA GLY A 55 -10.19 4.95 -11.84
C GLY A 55 -8.67 5.18 -11.86
N ILE A 56 -8.22 6.44 -11.85
CA ILE A 56 -6.79 6.78 -11.75
C ILE A 56 -6.24 6.42 -10.38
N GLY A 57 -6.98 6.69 -9.30
CA GLY A 57 -6.58 6.29 -7.96
C GLY A 57 -6.52 4.78 -7.78
N ASP A 58 -7.48 4.04 -8.31
CA ASP A 58 -7.50 2.58 -8.31
C ASP A 58 -6.30 2.02 -9.07
N TRP A 59 -5.95 2.60 -10.23
CA TRP A 59 -4.74 2.24 -10.94
C TRP A 59 -3.48 2.49 -10.10
N ILE A 60 -3.37 3.65 -9.43
CA ILE A 60 -2.23 3.95 -8.55
C ILE A 60 -2.13 2.92 -7.42
N LEU A 61 -3.27 2.54 -6.82
CA LEU A 61 -3.31 1.53 -5.76
C LEU A 61 -2.81 0.18 -6.26
N CYS A 62 -3.29 -0.29 -7.41
CA CYS A 62 -2.83 -1.54 -8.02
C CYS A 62 -1.35 -1.49 -8.39
N ARG A 63 -0.90 -0.38 -9.00
CA ARG A 63 0.51 -0.21 -9.37
C ARG A 63 1.44 -0.24 -8.17
N THR A 64 1.04 0.42 -7.08
CA THR A 64 1.78 0.36 -5.81
C THR A 64 1.80 -1.05 -5.24
N ALA A 65 0.67 -1.77 -5.28
CA ALA A 65 0.59 -3.15 -4.83
C ALA A 65 1.54 -4.08 -5.61
N ASP A 66 1.58 -3.94 -6.94
CA ASP A 66 2.48 -4.70 -7.81
C ASP A 66 3.95 -4.46 -7.44
N VAL A 67 4.34 -3.19 -7.27
CA VAL A 67 5.71 -2.83 -6.93
C VAL A 67 6.09 -3.37 -5.55
N ILE A 68 5.25 -3.18 -4.52
CA ILE A 68 5.57 -3.69 -3.17
C ILE A 68 5.72 -5.23 -3.20
N SER A 69 4.87 -5.92 -3.97
CA SER A 69 4.88 -7.39 -4.10
C SER A 69 6.15 -7.94 -4.73
N GLN A 70 6.86 -7.16 -5.53
CA GLN A 70 8.18 -7.54 -6.08
C GLN A 70 9.26 -7.60 -5.00
N HIS A 71 9.08 -6.90 -3.88
CA HIS A 71 10.06 -6.82 -2.79
C HIS A 71 9.64 -7.58 -1.53
N ASN A 72 8.36 -7.92 -1.39
CA ASN A 72 7.84 -8.66 -0.24
C ASN A 72 6.63 -9.52 -0.65
N SER A 73 6.62 -10.79 -0.28
CA SER A 73 5.54 -11.72 -0.64
C SER A 73 4.32 -11.67 0.28
N HIS A 74 4.43 -11.03 1.45
CA HIS A 74 3.37 -10.94 2.45
C HIS A 74 3.03 -9.48 2.71
N VAL A 75 2.30 -8.90 1.76
CA VAL A 75 1.84 -7.52 1.79
C VAL A 75 0.35 -7.50 2.07
N TYR A 76 -0.03 -6.62 2.98
CA TYR A 76 -1.39 -6.45 3.45
C TYR A 76 -1.90 -5.06 3.08
N ARG A 77 -3.03 -4.99 2.38
CA ARG A 77 -3.79 -3.74 2.24
C ARG A 77 -4.67 -3.59 3.47
N MET A 78 -4.32 -2.63 4.31
CA MET A 78 -4.95 -2.48 5.62
C MET A 78 -6.25 -1.70 5.54
N PHE A 79 -6.20 -0.51 4.95
CA PHE A 79 -7.34 0.40 4.80
C PHE A 79 -7.07 1.34 3.63
N SER A 80 -8.08 1.66 2.81
CA SER A 80 -8.01 2.69 1.76
C SER A 80 -6.73 2.60 0.91
N ASP A 81 -5.73 3.42 1.22
CA ASP A 81 -4.46 3.62 0.51
C ASP A 81 -3.23 3.16 1.29
N ARG A 82 -3.45 2.41 2.39
CA ARG A 82 -2.41 1.95 3.29
C ARG A 82 -2.03 0.48 3.07
N TYR A 83 -0.73 0.28 2.97
CA TYR A 83 -0.10 -1.02 2.82
C TYR A 83 0.80 -1.30 4.04
N VAL A 84 0.85 -2.56 4.43
CA VAL A 84 1.75 -3.02 5.49
C VAL A 84 2.45 -4.28 5.01
N PHE A 85 3.73 -4.38 5.31
CA PHE A 85 4.48 -5.63 5.22
C PHE A 85 5.41 -5.74 6.42
N GLN A 86 6.01 -6.91 6.59
CA GLN A 86 6.85 -7.19 7.75
C GLN A 86 8.17 -7.82 7.32
N VAL A 87 9.19 -7.61 8.13
CA VAL A 87 10.56 -8.09 7.91
C VAL A 87 11.24 -8.40 9.25
N LEU A 88 12.43 -9.02 9.19
CA LEU A 88 13.17 -9.45 10.38
C LEU A 88 13.97 -8.33 11.05
N SER A 89 14.31 -7.24 10.34
CA SER A 89 15.16 -6.18 10.86
C SER A 89 14.84 -4.80 10.29
N PHE A 90 15.22 -3.74 11.02
CA PHE A 90 15.08 -2.35 10.57
C PHE A 90 15.90 -2.05 9.31
N ASP A 91 17.10 -2.62 9.20
CA ASP A 91 17.94 -2.44 8.01
C ASP A 91 17.27 -3.04 6.77
N ALA A 92 16.71 -4.25 6.89
CA ALA A 92 15.93 -4.86 5.81
C ALA A 92 14.71 -4.01 5.45
N ALA A 93 13.99 -3.49 6.46
CA ALA A 93 12.85 -2.60 6.24
C ALA A 93 13.26 -1.35 5.46
N GLN A 94 14.33 -0.68 5.88
CA GLN A 94 14.81 0.54 5.24
C GLN A 94 15.28 0.29 3.81
N MET A 95 16.02 -0.81 3.59
CA MET A 95 16.46 -1.20 2.24
C MET A 95 15.28 -1.48 1.32
N THR A 96 14.29 -2.25 1.78
CA THR A 96 13.08 -2.56 1.01
C THR A 96 12.29 -1.30 0.69
N VAL A 97 12.07 -0.42 1.67
CA VAL A 97 11.38 0.86 1.45
C VAL A 97 12.11 1.71 0.41
N ASN A 98 13.44 1.82 0.50
CA ASN A 98 14.20 2.64 -0.45
C ASN A 98 14.06 2.14 -1.88
N LYS A 99 14.06 0.81 -2.08
CA LYS A 99 13.82 0.20 -3.41
C LYS A 99 12.41 0.48 -3.90
N ILE A 100 11.39 0.25 -3.06
CA ILE A 100 9.98 0.54 -3.42
C ILE A 100 9.82 2.01 -3.82
N LYS A 101 10.41 2.94 -3.05
CA LYS A 101 10.34 4.37 -3.35
C LYS A 101 11.02 4.71 -4.68
N GLN A 102 12.16 4.08 -4.98
CA GLN A 102 12.86 4.27 -6.24
C GLN A 102 12.03 3.76 -7.42
N ASP A 103 11.53 2.53 -7.34
CA ASP A 103 10.75 1.93 -8.41
C ASP A 103 9.46 2.71 -8.67
N LEU A 104 8.82 3.22 -7.61
CA LEU A 104 7.63 4.07 -7.74
C LEU A 104 7.96 5.48 -8.23
N SER A 105 9.12 6.04 -7.93
CA SER A 105 9.53 7.33 -8.50
C SER A 105 9.82 7.25 -9.99
N ASP A 106 10.21 6.06 -10.47
CA ASP A 106 10.53 5.80 -11.87
C ASP A 106 9.29 5.46 -12.72
N VAL A 107 8.11 5.32 -12.11
CA VAL A 107 6.84 5.11 -12.83
C VAL A 107 6.60 6.27 -13.80
N ASN A 108 6.31 5.94 -15.05
CA ASN A 108 5.94 6.91 -16.08
C ASN A 108 4.99 6.25 -17.09
N ASP A 109 3.80 5.90 -16.59
CA ASP A 109 2.83 5.08 -17.32
C ASP A 109 1.73 5.95 -17.93
N GLU A 110 1.30 5.61 -19.15
CA GLU A 110 0.18 6.27 -19.85
C GLU A 110 -1.13 5.51 -19.59
N LEU A 111 -2.15 6.24 -19.14
CA LEU A 111 -3.48 5.71 -18.85
C LEU A 111 -4.51 6.30 -19.80
N LYS A 112 -5.33 5.42 -20.36
CA LYS A 112 -6.49 5.80 -21.17
C LYS A 112 -7.75 5.58 -20.34
N THR A 113 -8.58 6.60 -20.28
CA THR A 113 -9.92 6.45 -19.69
C THR A 113 -10.94 6.07 -20.76
N ASP A 114 -12.09 5.58 -20.32
CA ASP A 114 -13.22 5.24 -21.20
C ASP A 114 -13.76 6.48 -21.94
N GLU A 115 -13.41 7.69 -21.50
CA GLU A 115 -13.81 8.97 -22.08
C GLU A 115 -12.80 9.51 -23.13
N ASN A 116 -11.86 8.67 -23.61
CA ASN A 116 -10.76 9.04 -24.51
C ASN A 116 -9.79 10.08 -23.93
N GLU A 117 -9.75 10.27 -22.61
CA GLU A 117 -8.72 11.10 -21.98
C GLU A 117 -7.44 10.29 -21.77
N HIS A 118 -6.30 10.95 -21.94
CA HIS A 118 -4.98 10.38 -21.75
C HIS A 118 -4.28 11.07 -20.57
N TYR A 119 -3.90 10.28 -19.57
CA TYR A 119 -3.15 10.74 -18.42
C TYR A 119 -1.77 10.10 -18.40
N ILE A 120 -0.74 10.87 -18.06
CA ILE A 120 0.57 10.33 -17.74
C ILE A 120 0.72 10.39 -16.23
N VAL A 121 0.90 9.24 -15.59
CA VAL A 121 1.25 9.16 -14.18
C VAL A 121 2.77 9.07 -14.06
N SER A 122 3.39 10.18 -13.67
CA SER A 122 4.84 10.28 -13.49
C SER A 122 5.20 10.35 -12.01
N GLY A 123 5.80 9.29 -11.50
CA GLY A 123 6.22 9.14 -10.11
C GLY A 123 5.05 8.98 -9.14
N ILE A 124 5.11 7.95 -8.31
CA ILE A 124 4.18 7.74 -7.19
C ILE A 124 4.93 8.00 -5.88
N GLN A 125 4.44 8.99 -5.12
CA GLN A 125 5.05 9.35 -3.84
C GLN A 125 4.31 8.70 -2.67
N LEU A 126 5.10 8.27 -1.67
CA LEU A 126 4.62 7.59 -0.47
C LEU A 126 5.16 8.25 0.79
N TYR A 127 4.33 8.22 1.84
CA TYR A 127 4.79 8.29 3.22
C TYR A 127 5.09 6.90 3.73
N TYR A 128 6.06 6.78 4.63
CA TYR A 128 6.36 5.49 5.24
C TYR A 128 6.79 5.59 6.70
N GLY A 129 6.66 4.46 7.41
CA GLY A 129 7.11 4.33 8.78
C GLY A 129 7.52 2.91 9.10
N ILE A 130 8.56 2.77 9.93
CA ILE A 130 9.10 1.48 10.38
C ILE A 130 8.97 1.42 11.90
N GLY A 131 8.55 0.28 12.43
CA GLY A 131 8.39 0.10 13.87
C GLY A 131 8.40 -1.34 14.33
N HIS A 132 8.65 -1.56 15.62
CA HIS A 132 8.58 -2.88 16.26
C HIS A 132 7.14 -3.40 16.46
N SER A 133 6.16 -2.62 16.04
CA SER A 133 4.75 -2.99 16.04
C SER A 133 4.04 -2.24 14.93
N LEU A 134 2.86 -2.72 14.55
CA LEU A 134 2.01 -2.05 13.58
C LEU A 134 1.72 -0.59 13.97
N ASN A 135 1.41 -0.35 15.25
CA ASN A 135 1.10 1.00 15.73
C ASN A 135 2.32 1.93 15.66
N ALA A 136 3.50 1.44 16.03
CA ALA A 136 4.73 2.22 15.94
C ALA A 136 5.10 2.57 14.49
N ALA A 137 4.92 1.61 13.55
CA ALA A 137 5.12 1.85 12.12
C ALA A 137 4.12 2.89 11.59
N TYR A 138 2.85 2.78 12.00
CA TYR A 138 1.82 3.74 11.63
C TYR A 138 2.11 5.16 12.13
N GLU A 139 2.44 5.31 13.42
CA GLU A 139 2.79 6.62 13.99
C GLU A 139 4.02 7.22 13.31
N SER A 140 5.00 6.38 12.93
CA SER A 140 6.16 6.83 12.16
C SER A 140 5.77 7.34 10.77
N SER A 141 4.87 6.65 10.07
CA SER A 141 4.35 7.09 8.77
C SER A 141 3.58 8.40 8.87
N ASN A 142 2.82 8.60 9.95
CA ASN A 142 2.14 9.86 10.21
C ASN A 142 3.12 11.01 10.48
N ARG A 143 4.24 10.76 11.17
CA ARG A 143 5.29 11.78 11.36
C ARG A 143 5.93 12.18 10.03
N ASP A 144 6.21 11.21 9.17
CA ASP A 144 6.72 11.45 7.81
C ASP A 144 5.74 12.31 6.99
N LYS A 145 4.45 11.97 7.03
CA LYS A 145 3.35 12.75 6.43
C LYS A 145 3.28 14.19 6.96
N GLN A 146 3.42 14.39 8.26
CA GLN A 146 3.44 15.73 8.86
C GLN A 146 4.67 16.53 8.43
N ALA A 147 5.86 15.91 8.41
CA ALA A 147 7.09 16.56 7.98
C ALA A 147 7.01 17.02 6.51
N TRP A 148 6.49 16.17 5.62
CA TRP A 148 6.26 16.52 4.22
C TRP A 148 5.30 17.70 4.06
N LYS A 149 4.20 17.72 4.83
CA LYS A 149 3.24 18.83 4.82
C LYS A 149 3.83 20.15 5.30
N MET A 150 4.81 20.13 6.20
CA MET A 150 5.51 21.34 6.64
C MET A 150 6.49 21.86 5.58
N GLN A 151 7.13 20.96 4.83
CA GLN A 151 8.07 21.31 3.77
C GLN A 151 7.34 21.85 2.53
N SER A 152 6.20 21.27 2.16
CA SER A 152 5.43 21.61 0.96
C SER A 152 4.58 22.89 1.09
N LYS A 153 4.55 23.51 2.28
CA LYS A 153 3.87 24.79 2.56
C LYS A 153 4.79 26.02 2.48
N LYS A 154 6.09 25.81 2.23
CA LYS A 154 7.07 26.88 1.99
C LYS A 154 7.19 27.14 0.50
#